data_AF-A0A2V1B8C8-F1
#
_entry.id   AF-A0A2V1B8C8-F1
#
_cell.length_a   1.000
_cell.length_b   1.000
_cell.length_c   1.000
_cell.angle_alpha   90.00
_cell.angle_beta   90.00
_cell.angle_gamma   90.00
#
_symmetry.space_group_name_H-M   'P 1'
#
loop_
_entity.id
_entity.type
_entity.pdbx_description
1 polymer ?
#
loop_
_entity_poly.entity_id
_entity_poly.type
_entity_poly.pdbx_seq_one_letter_code
_entity_poly.pdbx_strand_id
1 'polypeptide(L)'
;MQEQFGDSRTPLGSVIAFIGSAGNAQAVTVKDYLAQTWPNTFSALLSLLEKSLQNGTYGHVEVDPCFKLKFTPGSGSSDYDEITIDGTHQKIVEVVQQLMFLGSAMTTSKTGRIARSQGRIIPPLDVRKNHIDMIFRVDDIPRDETCCWHELVLNSVIAYNFPIPDRGPEVGLEIPIRMMAALGGAAHQVEYEGGILIKGFSAMFIPLKRTGNSIQWHFIYNKDDSRLPYREADKRCPGRAFIDTVDHSSLNSTRAFLGWWSNTTSCLGTADANYENISWTELKEPERSATFSGGSIGFQMFGMGELNFAVGPKDSKLHISRPGPYQRIIKHASKTPIVLFDPIESDRRAWLVPGSAVIAHIAQARHAREPFQVDDQPVSLTPTIPALDVYAAAEAILRENAGTVLDHDPCSNSLFYFRDLVLGIWSLLEVLMDRDVKAEASADPKLHGTLRKRIRGYEFMDLVEERSPVRMKETLVENSSGNWIEFVQDINAVVLFASGFEDIIIPREVEQHGLCHSWKRVPRGKDYLTASVSMLDTCFEQAGSQLTRKYLTSTHLRWHRGPKLFESCTKSSAFGCRCDRVQQILPEAMTTFGTITSPGPLPKDGAVVFGKSKNVLKQLIL
;
A
#
# COMPACT_ATOMS: atom_id res chain seq x y z
N MET A 1 25.74 13.32 7.18
CA MET A 1 25.76 13.24 5.70
C MET A 1 26.00 11.82 5.23
N GLN A 2 27.19 11.23 5.44
CA GLN A 2 27.55 9.90 4.89
C GLN A 2 26.56 8.78 5.28
N GLU A 3 26.09 8.71 6.54
CA GLU A 3 25.03 7.77 6.98
C GLU A 3 23.71 7.86 6.18
N GLN A 4 23.46 9.00 5.53
CA GLN A 4 22.19 9.33 4.89
C GLN A 4 22.31 9.26 3.36
N PHE A 5 23.41 9.74 2.78
CA PHE A 5 23.58 9.85 1.32
C PHE A 5 24.68 8.94 0.74
N GLY A 6 25.38 8.18 1.59
CA GLY A 6 26.56 7.40 1.18
C GLY A 6 27.63 8.33 0.59
N ASP A 7 28.20 7.90 -0.53
CA ASP A 7 29.17 8.70 -1.31
C ASP A 7 28.48 9.66 -2.31
N SER A 8 27.15 9.76 -2.28
CA SER A 8 26.42 10.71 -3.13
C SER A 8 26.70 12.15 -2.73
N ARG A 9 27.08 12.98 -3.71
CA ARG A 9 27.44 14.40 -3.53
C ARG A 9 26.21 15.29 -3.33
N THR A 10 25.41 15.00 -2.32
CA THR A 10 24.25 15.82 -1.93
C THR A 10 24.73 17.11 -1.25
N PRO A 11 24.36 18.31 -1.75
CA PRO A 11 24.63 19.57 -1.07
C PRO A 11 23.98 19.60 0.32
N LEU A 12 24.67 20.16 1.32
CA LEU A 12 24.11 20.31 2.67
C LEU A 12 22.84 21.18 2.63
N GLY A 13 22.83 22.20 1.77
CA GLY A 13 21.72 23.14 1.63
C GLY A 13 20.42 22.53 1.12
N SER A 14 20.47 21.43 0.35
CA SER A 14 19.26 20.80 -0.21
C SER A 14 18.64 19.73 0.69
N VAL A 15 19.29 19.36 1.80
CA VAL A 15 18.77 18.38 2.76
C VAL A 15 17.51 18.92 3.43
N ILE A 16 16.51 18.06 3.64
CA ILE A 16 15.27 18.40 4.36
C ILE A 16 15.56 18.45 5.87
N ALA A 17 15.03 19.49 6.52
CA ALA A 17 15.03 19.66 7.97
C ALA A 17 13.59 19.79 8.48
N PHE A 18 13.32 19.23 9.67
CA PHE A 18 12.06 19.37 10.39
C PHE A 18 12.32 20.21 11.64
N ILE A 19 11.55 21.28 11.85
CA ILE A 19 11.81 22.31 12.88
C ILE A 19 10.55 22.54 13.73
N GLY A 20 10.70 22.77 15.04
CA GLY A 20 9.60 23.20 15.92
C GLY A 20 9.21 22.15 16.97
N SER A 21 7.95 21.71 16.98
CA SER A 21 7.42 20.67 17.87
C SER A 21 6.49 19.70 17.14
N ALA A 22 6.15 18.56 17.74
CA ALA A 22 5.35 17.51 17.09
C ALA A 22 3.98 18.02 16.56
N GLY A 23 3.28 18.81 17.38
CA GLY A 23 2.01 19.44 17.01
C GLY A 23 2.14 20.71 16.16
N ASN A 24 3.34 21.31 16.07
CA ASN A 24 3.61 22.52 15.29
C ASN A 24 5.02 22.46 14.69
N ALA A 25 5.16 21.75 13.57
CA ALA A 25 6.44 21.58 12.87
C ALA A 25 6.46 22.31 11.51
N GLN A 26 7.64 22.65 11.02
CA GLN A 26 7.91 23.11 9.65
C GLN A 26 8.87 22.13 8.95
N ALA A 27 8.61 21.77 7.69
CA ALA A 27 9.54 21.05 6.81
C ALA A 27 10.01 21.95 5.67
N VAL A 28 11.31 22.21 5.60
CA VAL A 28 11.98 23.05 4.60
C VAL A 28 13.38 22.52 4.31
N THR A 29 14.09 23.05 3.31
CA THR A 29 15.51 22.71 3.15
C THR A 29 16.36 23.41 4.21
N VAL A 30 17.53 22.86 4.51
CA VAL A 30 18.55 23.49 5.38
C VAL A 30 18.90 24.89 4.87
N LYS A 31 19.08 25.09 3.56
CA LYS A 31 19.37 26.40 2.97
C LYS A 31 18.23 27.39 3.21
N ASP A 32 16.99 26.99 2.96
CA ASP A 32 15.82 27.87 3.11
C ASP A 32 15.63 28.26 4.58
N TYR A 33 15.79 27.31 5.52
CA TYR A 33 15.68 27.60 6.96
C TYR A 33 16.79 28.53 7.46
N LEU A 34 18.03 28.29 7.03
CA LEU A 34 19.16 29.17 7.38
C LEU A 34 18.96 30.58 6.80
N ALA A 35 18.45 30.72 5.57
CA ALA A 35 18.15 32.01 4.96
C ALA A 35 16.95 32.72 5.62
N GLN A 36 15.93 31.98 6.04
CA GLN A 36 14.77 32.47 6.80
C GLN A 36 15.17 33.06 8.16
N THR A 37 16.21 32.50 8.79
CA THR A 37 16.52 32.75 10.21
C THR A 37 17.80 33.59 10.42
N TRP A 38 18.82 33.42 9.57
CA TRP A 38 20.13 34.10 9.65
C TRP A 38 20.59 34.64 8.27
N PRO A 39 19.81 35.52 7.61
CA PRO A 39 20.04 35.95 6.23
C PRO A 39 21.40 36.64 5.99
N ASN A 40 22.03 37.19 7.02
CA ASN A 40 23.30 37.93 6.92
C ASN A 40 24.55 37.03 6.89
N THR A 41 24.45 35.80 7.41
CA THR A 41 25.62 34.95 7.72
C THR A 41 25.52 33.54 7.16
N PHE A 42 24.32 33.04 6.81
CA PHE A 42 24.14 31.66 6.32
C PHE A 42 24.99 31.28 5.10
N SER A 43 25.14 32.19 4.14
CA SER A 43 25.80 31.92 2.88
C SER A 43 27.28 31.60 3.06
N ALA A 44 27.93 32.24 4.05
CA ALA A 44 29.33 32.03 4.40
C ALA A 44 29.54 30.67 5.06
N LEU A 45 28.73 30.34 6.07
CA LEU A 45 28.83 29.07 6.80
C LEU A 45 28.46 27.88 5.90
N LEU A 46 27.36 27.99 5.13
CA LEU A 46 26.94 26.92 4.23
C LEU A 46 27.99 26.66 3.15
N SER A 47 28.56 27.72 2.54
CA SER A 47 29.63 27.58 1.54
C SER A 47 30.92 26.99 2.11
N LEU A 48 31.25 27.27 3.38
CA LEU A 48 32.38 26.64 4.07
C LEU A 48 32.13 25.16 4.29
N LEU A 49 30.99 24.80 4.88
CA LEU A 49 30.65 23.43 5.22
C LEU A 49 30.49 22.55 3.97
N GLU A 50 29.82 23.01 2.92
CA GLU A 50 29.69 22.24 1.68
C GLU A 50 31.05 21.95 1.03
N LYS A 51 31.97 22.92 0.98
CA LYS A 51 33.32 22.71 0.43
C LYS A 51 34.17 21.79 1.30
N SER A 52 34.06 21.90 2.63
CA SER A 52 34.95 21.18 3.56
C SER A 52 34.49 19.74 3.76
N LEU A 53 33.18 19.53 4.00
CA LEU A 53 32.58 18.20 4.20
C LEU A 53 32.59 17.32 2.94
N GLN A 54 32.66 17.91 1.73
CA GLN A 54 32.80 17.15 0.48
C GLN A 54 34.21 16.61 0.25
N ASN A 55 35.24 17.24 0.84
CA ASN A 55 36.64 16.93 0.56
C ASN A 55 37.40 16.36 1.78
N GLY A 56 36.88 16.53 3.00
CA GLY A 56 37.57 16.15 4.24
C GLY A 56 38.78 17.05 4.56
N THR A 57 38.85 18.24 3.96
CA THR A 57 40.01 19.14 4.02
C THR A 57 39.73 20.41 4.82
N TYR A 58 40.80 21.09 5.24
CA TYR A 58 40.74 22.47 5.72
C TYR A 58 39.97 23.37 4.74
N GLY A 59 39.13 24.25 5.28
CA GLY A 59 38.35 25.22 4.52
C GLY A 59 38.48 26.64 5.09
N HIS A 60 38.39 27.65 4.23
CA HIS A 60 38.39 29.06 4.62
C HIS A 60 37.38 29.86 3.80
N VAL A 61 36.63 30.74 4.47
CA VAL A 61 35.78 31.74 3.85
C VAL A 61 36.03 33.08 4.56
N GLU A 62 36.53 34.06 3.81
CA GLU A 62 36.62 35.46 4.21
C GLU A 62 35.53 36.24 3.46
N VAL A 63 34.60 36.84 4.21
CA VAL A 63 33.47 37.60 3.64
C VAL A 63 33.82 39.07 3.57
N ASP A 64 34.43 39.56 4.64
CA ASP A 64 34.99 40.90 4.79
C ASP A 64 36.18 40.83 5.78
N PRO A 65 37.05 41.85 5.86
CA PRO A 65 38.20 41.82 6.76
C PRO A 65 37.86 41.58 8.25
N CYS A 66 36.61 41.85 8.63
CA CYS A 66 36.05 41.68 9.98
C CYS A 66 35.05 40.51 10.06
N PHE A 67 35.06 39.56 9.11
CA PHE A 67 34.34 38.29 9.22
C PHE A 67 35.00 37.16 8.42
N LYS A 68 35.56 36.19 9.15
CA LYS A 68 36.27 35.03 8.60
C LYS A 68 35.83 33.75 9.32
N LEU A 69 35.66 32.69 8.53
CA LEU A 69 35.32 31.36 9.00
C LEU A 69 36.38 30.38 8.52
N LYS A 70 36.88 29.54 9.42
CA LYS A 70 37.85 28.46 9.13
C LYS A 70 37.24 27.13 9.59
N PHE A 71 37.39 26.09 8.79
CA PHE A 71 37.09 24.71 9.17
C PHE A 71 38.41 23.93 9.21
N THR A 72 38.69 23.28 10.33
CA THR A 72 39.87 22.42 10.52
C THR A 72 39.37 21.02 10.87
N PRO A 73 39.58 20.01 10.01
CA PRO A 73 39.15 18.65 10.30
C PRO A 73 39.91 18.06 11.50
N GLY A 74 39.23 17.21 12.28
CA GLY A 74 39.82 16.48 13.40
C GLY A 74 41.03 15.65 12.97
N SER A 75 42.11 15.68 13.75
CA SER A 75 43.33 14.93 13.41
C SER A 75 44.15 14.55 14.65
N GLY A 76 44.26 13.24 14.91
CA GLY A 76 45.27 12.58 15.77
C GLY A 76 45.22 12.84 17.29
N SER A 77 44.90 14.05 17.72
CA SER A 77 44.86 14.51 19.11
C SER A 77 43.60 15.30 19.46
N SER A 78 42.84 15.75 18.45
CA SER A 78 41.42 16.13 18.58
C SER A 78 40.59 15.16 17.74
N ASP A 79 39.58 14.55 18.38
CA ASP A 79 38.60 13.64 17.76
C ASP A 79 37.36 14.41 17.22
N TYR A 80 37.48 15.75 17.14
CA TYR A 80 36.42 16.68 16.76
C TYR A 80 36.92 17.67 15.70
N ASP A 81 36.05 17.99 14.74
CA ASP A 81 36.24 19.08 13.78
C ASP A 81 36.11 20.45 14.46
N GLU A 82 37.03 21.37 14.18
CA GLU A 82 37.03 22.72 14.74
C GLU A 82 36.54 23.76 13.71
N ILE A 83 35.71 24.71 14.16
CA ILE A 83 35.30 25.88 13.36
C ILE A 83 35.73 27.16 14.09
N THR A 84 36.75 27.83 13.57
CA THR A 84 37.21 29.13 14.09
C THR A 84 36.39 30.26 13.46
N ILE A 85 35.90 31.20 14.28
CA ILE A 85 35.06 32.32 13.88
C ILE A 85 35.73 33.63 14.29
N ASP A 86 36.27 34.37 13.33
CA ASP A 86 36.77 35.73 13.54
C ASP A 86 35.66 36.72 13.15
N GLY A 87 35.14 37.53 14.08
CA GLY A 87 34.12 38.52 13.74
C GLY A 87 33.53 39.31 14.91
N THR A 88 32.46 40.08 14.63
CA THR A 88 31.72 40.81 15.67
C THR A 88 30.92 39.85 16.57
N HIS A 89 30.61 40.27 17.80
CA HIS A 89 29.82 39.46 18.75
C HIS A 89 28.50 38.96 18.13
N GLN A 90 27.79 39.80 17.37
CA GLN A 90 26.58 39.38 16.65
C GLN A 90 26.87 38.29 15.61
N LYS A 91 27.87 38.47 14.74
CA LYS A 91 28.22 37.47 13.72
C LYS A 91 28.64 36.14 14.35
N ILE A 92 29.35 36.16 15.49
CA ILE A 92 29.69 34.97 16.27
C ILE A 92 28.43 34.27 16.80
N VAL A 93 27.50 35.02 17.42
CA VAL A 93 26.24 34.46 17.95
C VAL A 93 25.37 33.86 16.83
N GLU A 94 25.23 34.55 15.69
CA GLU A 94 24.48 34.02 14.54
C GLU A 94 25.07 32.70 14.03
N VAL A 95 26.40 32.61 13.89
CA VAL A 95 27.07 31.38 13.40
C VAL A 95 26.97 30.24 14.42
N VAL A 96 27.12 30.52 15.72
CA VAL A 96 26.92 29.52 16.79
C VAL A 96 25.47 29.00 16.79
N GLN A 97 24.47 29.86 16.60
CA GLN A 97 23.08 29.45 16.48
C GLN A 97 22.82 28.56 15.24
N GLN A 98 23.47 28.86 14.11
CA GLN A 98 23.39 28.03 12.90
C GLN A 98 24.04 26.65 13.09
N LEU A 99 25.19 26.57 13.75
CA LEU A 99 25.84 25.30 14.08
C LEU A 99 24.98 24.46 15.04
N MET A 100 24.34 25.11 16.01
CA MET A 100 23.37 24.47 16.91
C MET A 100 22.13 23.96 16.18
N PHE A 101 21.61 24.71 15.19
CA PHE A 101 20.54 24.25 14.31
C PHE A 101 20.99 23.05 13.47
N LEU A 102 22.13 23.16 12.78
CA LEU A 102 22.66 22.12 11.89
C LEU A 102 22.91 20.81 12.63
N GLY A 103 23.58 20.84 13.78
CA GLY A 103 23.77 19.65 14.59
C GLY A 103 22.43 19.03 15.05
N SER A 104 21.48 19.87 15.47
CA SER A 104 20.15 19.38 15.86
C SER A 104 19.39 18.74 14.69
N ALA A 105 19.33 19.38 13.52
CA ALA A 105 18.58 18.92 12.35
C ALA A 105 19.25 17.77 11.58
N MET A 106 20.59 17.64 11.65
CA MET A 106 21.34 16.62 10.90
C MET A 106 21.54 15.31 11.65
N THR A 107 21.31 15.28 12.97
CA THR A 107 21.22 14.03 13.76
C THR A 107 20.12 13.10 13.25
N THR A 108 20.23 11.82 13.61
CA THR A 108 19.33 10.74 13.20
C THR A 108 18.62 10.15 14.41
N SER A 109 17.34 9.82 14.26
CA SER A 109 16.65 8.93 15.18
C SER A 109 17.15 7.50 14.96
N LYS A 110 17.27 6.75 16.06
CA LYS A 110 17.67 5.33 16.05
C LYS A 110 16.49 4.38 16.30
N THR A 111 15.26 4.90 16.40
CA THR A 111 14.07 4.13 16.85
C THR A 111 13.07 3.78 15.73
N GLY A 112 13.41 4.03 14.45
CA GLY A 112 12.50 3.78 13.31
C GLY A 112 11.31 4.76 13.26
N ARG A 113 11.40 5.84 14.01
CA ARG A 113 10.36 6.85 14.22
C ARG A 113 11.00 8.23 14.28
N ILE A 114 10.22 9.26 13.97
CA ILE A 114 10.63 10.63 14.23
C ILE A 114 10.86 10.86 15.73
N ALA A 115 12.01 11.44 16.05
CA ALA A 115 12.40 11.85 17.39
C ALA A 115 12.49 13.39 17.47
N ARG A 116 12.74 13.94 18.66
CA ARG A 116 13.14 15.35 18.83
C ARG A 116 14.64 15.44 19.13
N SER A 117 15.32 16.43 18.56
CA SER A 117 16.75 16.67 18.77
C SER A 117 16.98 18.07 19.32
N GLN A 118 17.82 18.18 20.34
CA GLN A 118 18.15 19.43 21.01
C GLN A 118 19.66 19.51 21.29
N GLY A 119 20.30 20.53 20.70
CA GLY A 119 21.66 20.92 21.05
C GLY A 119 21.76 21.59 22.42
N ARG A 120 22.89 21.38 23.10
CA ARG A 120 23.31 22.11 24.30
C ARG A 120 24.75 22.59 24.15
N ILE A 121 24.95 23.88 24.41
CA ILE A 121 26.26 24.51 24.58
C ILE A 121 26.81 24.13 25.96
N ILE A 122 28.08 23.73 26.01
CA ILE A 122 28.84 23.56 27.25
C ILE A 122 29.90 24.68 27.33
N PRO A 123 29.93 25.47 28.42
CA PRO A 123 30.94 26.50 28.60
C PRO A 123 32.31 25.88 28.92
N PRO A 124 33.41 26.52 28.51
CA PRO A 124 34.76 25.98 28.71
C PRO A 124 35.17 25.92 30.18
N LEU A 125 35.80 24.82 30.58
CA LEU A 125 36.31 24.62 31.96
C LEU A 125 37.48 25.55 32.34
N ASP A 126 38.19 26.12 31.36
CA ASP A 126 39.12 27.25 31.57
C ASP A 126 38.63 28.44 30.75
N VAL A 127 38.26 29.52 31.46
CA VAL A 127 37.69 30.76 30.89
C VAL A 127 38.68 31.47 29.94
N ARG A 128 39.97 31.09 29.93
CA ARG A 128 40.98 31.61 29.01
C ARG A 128 41.02 30.89 27.66
N LYS A 129 40.25 29.82 27.46
CA LYS A 129 40.16 29.10 26.19
C LYS A 129 38.95 29.56 25.38
N ASN A 130 39.19 30.17 24.22
CA ASN A 130 38.16 30.63 23.28
C ASN A 130 37.50 29.49 22.47
N HIS A 131 37.12 28.40 23.15
CA HIS A 131 36.40 27.25 22.58
C HIS A 131 35.06 27.05 23.28
N ILE A 132 34.11 26.43 22.58
CA ILE A 132 32.74 26.15 23.06
C ILE A 132 32.34 24.78 22.51
N ASP A 133 32.02 23.84 23.41
CA ASP A 133 31.61 22.49 23.01
C ASP A 133 30.09 22.44 22.78
N MET A 134 29.65 21.67 21.78
CA MET A 134 28.23 21.48 21.45
C MET A 134 27.87 19.99 21.52
N ILE A 135 26.91 19.62 22.37
CA ILE A 135 26.40 18.24 22.46
C ILE A 135 24.94 18.20 22.03
N PHE A 136 24.61 17.29 21.12
CA PHE A 136 23.27 17.07 20.60
C PHE A 136 22.64 15.84 21.24
N ARG A 137 21.44 16.01 21.82
CA ARG A 137 20.66 14.92 22.43
C ARG A 137 19.42 14.66 21.59
N VAL A 138 19.18 13.40 21.26
CA VAL A 138 17.95 12.92 20.63
C VAL A 138 17.10 12.20 21.68
N ASP A 139 15.83 12.59 21.79
CA ASP A 139 14.82 11.99 22.67
C ASP A 139 13.60 11.56 21.84
N ASP A 140 12.94 10.44 22.17
CA ASP A 140 11.69 10.06 21.52
C ASP A 140 10.56 11.09 21.80
N ILE A 141 9.63 11.22 20.85
CA ILE A 141 8.43 12.05 21.01
C ILE A 141 7.40 11.32 21.90
N PRO A 142 6.76 11.98 22.88
CA PRO A 142 5.69 11.40 23.69
C PRO A 142 4.52 10.85 22.86
N ARG A 143 3.81 9.85 23.38
CA ARG A 143 2.74 9.14 22.63
C ARG A 143 1.50 10.01 22.41
N ASP A 144 1.23 10.88 23.37
CA ASP A 144 0.22 11.93 23.40
C ASP A 144 0.54 13.09 22.44
N GLU A 145 1.80 13.30 22.07
CA GLU A 145 2.23 14.26 21.05
C GLU A 145 2.15 13.70 19.60
N THR A 146 1.56 12.52 19.36
CA THR A 146 1.61 11.89 18.02
C THR A 146 0.66 12.49 16.97
N CYS A 147 1.15 12.64 15.73
CA CYS A 147 0.38 13.11 14.57
C CYS A 147 0.62 12.16 13.37
N CYS A 148 -0.31 11.99 12.40
CA CYS A 148 -0.02 11.04 11.28
C CYS A 148 1.16 11.46 10.40
N TRP A 149 1.54 12.75 10.36
CA TRP A 149 2.72 13.18 9.61
C TRP A 149 4.02 12.54 10.14
N HIS A 150 4.05 12.06 11.40
CA HIS A 150 5.17 11.28 11.95
C HIS A 150 5.43 9.96 11.19
N GLU A 151 4.45 9.52 10.40
CA GLU A 151 4.48 8.27 9.63
C GLU A 151 4.72 8.52 8.13
N LEU A 152 4.89 9.80 7.75
CA LEU A 152 5.47 10.21 6.46
C LEU A 152 6.99 9.98 6.41
N VAL A 153 7.65 9.99 7.58
CA VAL A 153 9.11 10.00 7.74
C VAL A 153 9.62 8.81 8.58
N LEU A 154 10.89 8.42 8.42
CA LEU A 154 11.45 7.24 9.07
C LEU A 154 12.32 7.56 10.27
N ASN A 155 13.55 8.04 10.03
CA ASN A 155 14.58 8.28 11.06
C ASN A 155 14.92 9.78 11.22
N SER A 156 14.03 10.67 10.76
CA SER A 156 14.15 12.11 10.94
C SER A 156 14.14 12.52 12.42
N VAL A 157 14.59 13.75 12.67
CA VAL A 157 14.47 14.43 13.95
C VAL A 157 13.80 15.79 13.75
N ILE A 158 12.99 16.22 14.72
CA ILE A 158 12.55 17.61 14.83
C ILE A 158 13.65 18.39 15.58
N ALA A 159 14.25 19.40 14.95
CA ALA A 159 15.09 20.39 15.62
C ALA A 159 14.20 21.19 16.60
N TYR A 160 14.29 20.83 17.87
CA TYR A 160 13.30 21.20 18.89
C TYR A 160 13.56 22.59 19.47
N ASN A 161 12.47 23.34 19.70
CA ASN A 161 12.50 24.73 20.19
C ASN A 161 13.27 25.75 19.31
N PHE A 162 13.57 25.39 18.06
CA PHE A 162 14.01 26.35 17.05
C PHE A 162 12.82 27.14 16.47
N PRO A 163 13.00 28.43 16.11
CA PRO A 163 11.90 29.28 15.65
C PRO A 163 11.31 28.81 14.33
N ILE A 164 9.99 28.95 14.19
CA ILE A 164 9.22 28.69 12.96
C ILE A 164 8.33 29.92 12.66
N PRO A 165 7.86 30.11 11.41
CA PRO A 165 6.95 31.20 11.06
C PRO A 165 5.64 31.17 11.86
N ASP A 166 4.94 32.31 11.95
CA ASP A 166 3.56 32.33 12.45
C ASP A 166 2.63 31.51 11.54
N ARG A 167 1.67 30.82 12.14
CA ARG A 167 0.76 29.84 11.54
C ARG A 167 -0.71 30.16 11.75
N GLY A 168 -1.02 31.14 12.60
CA GLY A 168 -2.39 31.34 13.09
C GLY A 168 -2.94 30.06 13.73
N PRO A 169 -4.10 29.54 13.29
CA PRO A 169 -4.76 28.39 13.92
C PRO A 169 -4.33 27.00 13.39
N GLU A 170 -3.40 26.90 12.43
CA GLU A 170 -3.13 25.63 11.71
C GLU A 170 -2.11 24.71 12.37
N VAL A 171 -2.38 23.40 12.37
CA VAL A 171 -1.70 22.40 13.22
C VAL A 171 -1.03 21.26 12.45
N GLY A 172 -0.04 20.61 13.07
CA GLY A 172 0.77 19.56 12.48
C GLY A 172 1.97 20.08 11.70
N LEU A 173 2.40 19.35 10.66
CA LEU A 173 3.55 19.74 9.83
C LEU A 173 3.15 20.73 8.73
N GLU A 174 3.72 21.94 8.77
CA GLU A 174 3.77 22.84 7.63
C GLU A 174 4.78 22.35 6.61
N ILE A 175 4.38 22.17 5.34
CA ILE A 175 5.23 21.58 4.31
C ILE A 175 4.92 22.14 2.91
N PRO A 176 5.93 22.49 2.08
CA PRO A 176 5.71 22.85 0.68
C PRO A 176 5.03 21.70 -0.09
N ILE A 177 3.98 22.00 -0.86
CA ILE A 177 3.14 20.96 -1.48
C ILE A 177 3.91 19.98 -2.39
N ARG A 178 4.99 20.44 -3.04
CA ARG A 178 5.90 19.59 -3.84
C ARG A 178 6.72 18.63 -2.96
N MET A 179 7.15 19.08 -1.78
CA MET A 179 7.83 18.25 -0.79
C MET A 179 6.85 17.24 -0.17
N MET A 180 5.61 17.67 0.13
CA MET A 180 4.54 16.78 0.61
C MET A 180 4.27 15.64 -0.40
N ALA A 181 4.05 15.99 -1.67
CA ALA A 181 3.86 15.01 -2.74
C ALA A 181 5.07 14.06 -2.88
N ALA A 182 6.30 14.59 -2.89
CA ALA A 182 7.51 13.77 -2.98
C ALA A 182 7.68 12.81 -1.79
N LEU A 183 7.52 13.30 -0.55
CA LEU A 183 7.68 12.48 0.66
C LEU A 183 6.59 11.40 0.78
N GLY A 184 5.41 11.60 0.22
CA GLY A 184 4.33 10.61 0.17
C GLY A 184 4.29 9.74 -1.09
N GLY A 185 5.25 9.91 -2.00
CA GLY A 185 5.31 9.14 -3.26
C GLY A 185 4.17 9.43 -4.24
N ALA A 186 3.63 10.65 -4.25
CA ALA A 186 2.55 11.06 -5.15
C ALA A 186 3.11 11.68 -6.44
N ALA A 187 2.87 11.03 -7.57
CA ALA A 187 3.34 11.49 -8.89
C ALA A 187 2.39 12.50 -9.55
N HIS A 188 1.11 12.54 -9.16
CA HIS A 188 0.08 13.40 -9.74
C HIS A 188 -0.95 13.83 -8.68
N GLN A 189 -1.60 14.96 -8.94
CA GLN A 189 -2.88 15.32 -8.32
C GLN A 189 -4.03 14.64 -9.07
N VAL A 190 -5.13 14.32 -8.40
CA VAL A 190 -6.31 13.67 -9.00
C VAL A 190 -7.56 14.33 -8.43
N GLU A 191 -8.51 14.68 -9.30
CA GLU A 191 -9.88 15.02 -8.87
C GLU A 191 -10.68 13.72 -8.68
N TYR A 192 -11.32 13.57 -7.52
CA TYR A 192 -12.15 12.42 -7.19
C TYR A 192 -13.38 12.89 -6.41
N GLU A 193 -14.56 12.48 -6.88
CA GLU A 193 -15.88 12.83 -6.31
C GLU A 193 -15.93 14.32 -5.89
N GLY A 194 -15.71 15.23 -6.86
CA GLY A 194 -15.80 16.69 -6.69
C GLY A 194 -14.70 17.38 -5.87
N GLY A 195 -13.59 16.72 -5.55
CA GLY A 195 -12.52 17.33 -4.75
C GLY A 195 -11.12 16.79 -5.06
N ILE A 196 -10.10 17.59 -4.76
CA ILE A 196 -8.70 17.30 -5.12
C ILE A 196 -8.04 16.39 -4.08
N LEU A 197 -7.33 15.36 -4.55
CA LEU A 197 -6.52 14.45 -3.75
C LEU A 197 -5.08 14.41 -4.30
N ILE A 198 -4.09 14.23 -3.42
CA ILE A 198 -2.70 13.97 -3.79
C ILE A 198 -2.34 12.57 -3.30
N LYS A 199 -2.02 11.65 -4.21
CA LYS A 199 -2.01 10.21 -3.91
C LYS A 199 -0.74 9.49 -4.35
N GLY A 200 -0.13 8.75 -3.42
CA GLY A 200 0.88 7.71 -3.68
C GLY A 200 0.27 6.30 -3.67
N PHE A 201 1.09 5.25 -3.62
CA PHE A 201 0.59 3.87 -3.64
C PHE A 201 -0.27 3.54 -2.40
N SER A 202 0.33 3.63 -1.21
CA SER A 202 -0.24 3.25 0.09
C SER A 202 -0.69 4.42 0.97
N ALA A 203 -0.53 5.65 0.46
CA ALA A 203 -0.76 6.89 1.20
C ALA A 203 -1.43 7.97 0.33
N MET A 204 -2.14 8.89 0.96
CA MET A 204 -2.90 9.95 0.32
C MET A 204 -3.03 11.16 1.24
N PHE A 205 -2.83 12.34 0.67
CA PHE A 205 -3.11 13.63 1.30
C PHE A 205 -4.47 14.14 0.84
N ILE A 206 -5.32 14.46 1.81
CA ILE A 206 -6.70 14.91 1.62
C ILE A 206 -6.83 16.33 2.20
N PRO A 207 -7.31 17.33 1.45
CA PRO A 207 -7.57 18.65 2.02
C PRO A 207 -8.82 18.57 2.91
N LEU A 208 -8.76 19.10 4.14
CA LEU A 208 -9.88 19.14 5.08
C LEU A 208 -10.61 20.49 5.04
N LYS A 209 -9.85 21.59 5.07
CA LYS A 209 -10.39 22.96 5.04
C LYS A 209 -9.37 23.93 4.44
N ARG A 210 -9.87 25.04 3.89
CA ARG A 210 -9.09 26.24 3.58
C ARG A 210 -9.37 27.32 4.63
N THR A 211 -8.37 28.13 4.98
CA THR A 211 -8.51 29.24 5.93
C THR A 211 -7.68 30.42 5.43
N GLY A 212 -8.30 31.26 4.58
CA GLY A 212 -7.59 32.34 3.87
C GLY A 212 -6.51 31.78 2.94
N ASN A 213 -5.24 31.97 3.32
CA ASN A 213 -4.07 31.50 2.56
C ASN A 213 -3.41 30.21 3.10
N SER A 214 -4.13 29.43 3.92
CA SER A 214 -3.72 28.09 4.36
C SER A 214 -4.74 27.03 3.95
N ILE A 215 -4.28 25.78 3.84
CA ILE A 215 -5.07 24.57 3.71
C ILE A 215 -4.60 23.57 4.78
N GLN A 216 -5.51 23.12 5.64
CA GLN A 216 -5.24 21.98 6.52
C GLN A 216 -5.52 20.70 5.74
N TRP A 217 -4.53 19.83 5.65
CA TRP A 217 -4.61 18.51 5.03
C TRP A 217 -4.64 17.41 6.11
N HIS A 218 -4.98 16.21 5.65
CA HIS A 218 -4.89 14.96 6.38
C HIS A 218 -4.06 13.94 5.57
N PHE A 219 -3.19 13.17 6.23
CA PHE A 219 -2.43 12.08 5.61
C PHE A 219 -2.94 10.73 6.11
N ILE A 220 -3.80 10.10 5.30
CA ILE A 220 -4.11 8.68 5.49
C ILE A 220 -3.03 7.85 4.81
N TYR A 221 -2.62 6.80 5.48
CA TYR A 221 -1.80 5.74 4.92
C TYR A 221 -2.23 4.42 5.58
N ASN A 222 -1.95 3.30 4.93
CA ASN A 222 -2.12 1.99 5.58
C ASN A 222 -0.80 1.62 6.28
N LYS A 223 -0.84 1.22 7.57
CA LYS A 223 0.34 0.83 8.38
C LYS A 223 1.05 -0.45 7.95
N ASP A 224 0.42 -1.20 7.07
CA ASP A 224 1.00 -2.34 6.34
C ASP A 224 1.53 -1.94 4.96
N ASP A 225 1.41 -0.65 4.63
CA ASP A 225 1.68 -0.03 3.34
C ASP A 225 0.99 -0.73 2.16
N SER A 226 -0.15 -1.35 2.43
CA SER A 226 -1.05 -1.82 1.37
C SER A 226 -1.63 -0.65 0.59
N ARG A 227 -1.94 -0.85 -0.70
CA ARG A 227 -2.53 0.18 -1.56
C ARG A 227 -3.75 0.80 -0.90
N LEU A 228 -3.89 2.11 -1.05
CA LEU A 228 -4.97 2.89 -0.46
C LEU A 228 -5.96 3.34 -1.55
N PRO A 229 -7.17 2.76 -1.66
CA PRO A 229 -8.16 3.15 -2.67
C PRO A 229 -8.65 4.60 -2.52
N TYR A 230 -9.03 5.24 -3.63
CA TYR A 230 -9.59 6.62 -3.60
C TYR A 230 -10.82 6.76 -2.69
N ARG A 231 -11.73 5.77 -2.72
CA ARG A 231 -12.92 5.68 -1.84
C ARG A 231 -12.62 5.67 -0.33
N GLU A 232 -11.37 5.47 0.09
CA GLU A 232 -10.98 5.58 1.50
C GLU A 232 -10.88 7.06 1.95
N ALA A 233 -10.82 8.02 1.01
CA ALA A 233 -10.82 9.44 1.32
C ALA A 233 -12.10 9.84 2.04
N ASP A 234 -13.26 9.57 1.45
CA ASP A 234 -14.56 9.93 2.01
C ASP A 234 -14.90 9.08 3.26
N LYS A 235 -14.47 7.81 3.29
CA LYS A 235 -14.65 6.94 4.46
C LYS A 235 -13.85 7.38 5.69
N ARG A 236 -12.61 7.85 5.50
CA ARG A 236 -11.70 8.22 6.60
C ARG A 236 -11.68 9.72 6.88
N CYS A 237 -12.14 10.54 5.93
CA CYS A 237 -12.30 11.99 6.04
C CYS A 237 -13.65 12.46 5.45
N PRO A 238 -14.79 12.12 6.08
CA PRO A 238 -16.14 12.45 5.59
C PRO A 238 -16.50 13.95 5.62
N GLY A 239 -15.53 14.82 5.93
CA GLY A 239 -15.62 16.27 5.88
C GLY A 239 -14.43 16.90 5.17
N ARG A 240 -13.96 16.27 4.07
CA ARG A 240 -12.91 16.85 3.21
C ARG A 240 -13.41 18.07 2.44
N ALA A 241 -12.49 18.93 2.04
CA ALA A 241 -12.79 20.08 1.18
C ALA A 241 -12.99 19.64 -0.28
N PHE A 242 -13.98 20.24 -0.93
CA PHE A 242 -14.28 20.04 -2.34
C PHE A 242 -13.65 21.14 -3.21
N ILE A 243 -13.78 21.03 -4.53
CA ILE A 243 -13.08 21.88 -5.51
C ILE A 243 -13.57 23.34 -5.53
N ASP A 244 -14.73 23.62 -4.91
CA ASP A 244 -15.24 24.97 -4.64
C ASP A 244 -14.41 25.72 -3.58
N THR A 245 -13.76 24.97 -2.69
CA THR A 245 -13.03 25.44 -1.52
C THR A 245 -11.52 25.34 -1.74
N VAL A 246 -11.07 24.25 -2.36
CA VAL A 246 -9.68 23.93 -2.69
C VAL A 246 -9.59 23.56 -4.17
N ASP A 247 -9.31 24.57 -4.99
CA ASP A 247 -9.13 24.47 -6.44
C ASP A 247 -7.64 24.32 -6.81
N HIS A 248 -7.33 24.02 -8.08
CA HIS A 248 -5.95 23.85 -8.55
C HIS A 248 -5.07 25.12 -8.42
N SER A 249 -5.64 26.33 -8.39
CA SER A 249 -4.87 27.57 -8.15
C SER A 249 -4.50 27.74 -6.67
N SER A 250 -5.38 27.35 -5.73
CA SER A 250 -5.09 27.37 -4.29
C SER A 250 -3.88 26.51 -3.90
N LEU A 251 -3.68 25.37 -4.57
CA LEU A 251 -2.58 24.44 -4.31
C LEU A 251 -1.19 25.08 -4.44
N ASN A 252 -1.03 26.03 -5.36
CA ASN A 252 0.25 26.70 -5.63
C ASN A 252 0.39 28.07 -4.94
N SER A 253 -0.67 28.56 -4.29
CA SER A 253 -0.70 29.89 -3.66
C SER A 253 -0.83 29.87 -2.12
N THR A 254 -1.21 28.72 -1.54
CA THR A 254 -1.47 28.56 -0.10
C THR A 254 -0.42 27.71 0.64
N ARG A 255 -0.40 27.82 1.98
CA ARG A 255 0.42 27.01 2.90
C ARG A 255 -0.29 25.71 3.29
N ALA A 256 0.41 24.57 3.47
CA ALA A 256 -0.20 23.25 3.72
C ALA A 256 0.24 22.61 5.06
N PHE A 257 -0.71 22.02 5.82
CA PHE A 257 -0.55 21.50 7.21
C PHE A 257 -1.12 20.05 7.42
N LEU A 258 -0.78 19.22 8.44
CA LEU A 258 -1.05 17.72 8.40
C LEU A 258 -1.22 16.86 9.73
N GLY A 259 -2.25 15.98 9.88
CA GLY A 259 -2.50 14.94 10.99
C GLY A 259 -3.89 14.19 10.88
N TRP A 260 -4.36 12.97 11.32
CA TRP A 260 -4.04 11.69 12.10
C TRP A 260 -5.06 10.53 11.62
N TRP A 261 -4.98 9.16 11.42
CA TRP A 261 -4.42 7.90 12.07
C TRP A 261 -4.42 6.54 11.18
N SER A 262 -4.83 5.29 11.62
CA SER A 262 -4.53 3.90 10.99
C SER A 262 -5.19 2.59 11.64
N ASN A 263 -5.13 1.24 11.29
CA ASN A 263 -5.14 0.30 10.08
C ASN A 263 -4.75 -1.25 10.39
N THR A 264 -5.32 -2.37 9.79
CA THR A 264 -4.91 -3.86 9.95
C THR A 264 -5.08 -4.91 8.75
N THR A 265 -4.81 -6.26 8.89
CA THR A 265 -4.22 -7.20 7.82
C THR A 265 -4.55 -8.75 7.77
N SER A 266 -4.38 -9.44 6.59
CA SER A 266 -4.10 -10.93 6.41
C SER A 266 -3.54 -11.35 5.01
N CYS A 267 -3.19 -12.66 4.77
CA CYS A 267 -2.24 -13.28 3.77
C CYS A 267 -2.78 -14.12 2.53
N LEU A 268 -1.96 -14.72 1.62
CA LEU A 268 -2.32 -15.85 0.67
C LEU A 268 -1.15 -16.62 -0.06
N GLY A 269 -1.13 -17.98 -0.12
CA GLY A 269 -0.76 -18.91 -1.26
C GLY A 269 0.13 -20.19 -1.08
N THR A 270 -0.38 -21.44 -1.15
CA THR A 270 0.40 -22.69 -0.88
C THR A 270 1.12 -23.35 -2.07
N ALA A 271 2.13 -24.19 -1.77
CA ALA A 271 2.79 -25.15 -2.66
C ALA A 271 1.85 -26.12 -3.35
N ASP A 272 0.86 -26.59 -2.58
CA ASP A 272 0.12 -27.82 -2.82
C ASP A 272 -0.97 -27.67 -3.90
N ALA A 273 -0.89 -26.58 -4.67
CA ALA A 273 -1.68 -26.35 -5.86
C ALA A 273 -1.10 -27.16 -7.03
N ASN A 274 -1.96 -27.89 -7.74
CA ASN A 274 -1.56 -28.73 -8.86
C ASN A 274 -1.38 -27.89 -10.14
N TYR A 275 -0.18 -27.37 -10.36
CA TYR A 275 0.11 -26.40 -11.45
C TYR A 275 0.00 -26.97 -12.87
N GLU A 276 0.29 -28.26 -13.06
CA GLU A 276 0.37 -28.86 -14.40
C GLU A 276 -0.99 -29.01 -15.09
N ASN A 277 -2.09 -29.07 -14.33
CA ASN A 277 -3.43 -29.24 -14.88
C ASN A 277 -4.07 -27.91 -15.37
N ILE A 278 -3.42 -26.76 -15.09
CA ILE A 278 -3.98 -25.44 -15.39
C ILE A 278 -3.82 -25.11 -16.89
N SER A 279 -4.93 -24.85 -17.56
CA SER A 279 -4.96 -24.65 -19.02
C SER A 279 -5.99 -23.62 -19.50
N TRP A 280 -5.94 -23.33 -20.80
CA TRP A 280 -6.77 -22.35 -21.50
C TRP A 280 -8.25 -22.74 -21.51
N THR A 281 -9.16 -21.75 -21.46
CA THR A 281 -10.61 -22.02 -21.60
C THR A 281 -11.13 -21.83 -23.02
N GLU A 282 -12.12 -22.64 -23.42
CA GLU A 282 -12.83 -22.52 -24.72
C GLU A 282 -13.88 -21.38 -24.74
N LEU A 283 -13.94 -20.53 -23.70
CA LEU A 283 -14.91 -19.44 -23.62
C LEU A 283 -14.67 -18.35 -24.67
N LYS A 284 -15.78 -17.77 -25.15
CA LYS A 284 -15.81 -16.74 -26.19
C LYS A 284 -15.65 -15.33 -25.61
N GLU A 285 -15.20 -14.41 -26.45
CA GLU A 285 -15.19 -12.98 -26.20
C GLU A 285 -16.62 -12.40 -26.30
N PRO A 286 -16.94 -11.29 -25.60
CA PRO A 286 -18.31 -10.76 -25.53
C PRO A 286 -18.77 -10.13 -26.87
N GLU A 287 -19.97 -10.51 -27.32
CA GLU A 287 -20.61 -10.12 -28.60
C GLU A 287 -20.80 -8.61 -28.81
N ARG A 288 -20.66 -7.81 -27.75
CA ARG A 288 -20.58 -6.35 -27.81
C ARG A 288 -19.32 -5.91 -27.06
N SER A 289 -18.25 -5.67 -27.81
CA SER A 289 -17.13 -4.88 -27.31
C SER A 289 -17.62 -3.46 -27.03
N ALA A 290 -17.49 -3.01 -25.77
CA ALA A 290 -17.65 -1.60 -25.45
C ALA A 290 -16.46 -0.85 -26.05
N THR A 291 -16.69 -0.18 -27.18
CA THR A 291 -15.64 0.58 -27.88
C THR A 291 -15.15 1.71 -26.99
N PHE A 292 -14.04 1.49 -26.29
CA PHE A 292 -13.33 2.52 -25.54
C PHE A 292 -12.71 3.51 -26.52
N SER A 293 -13.50 4.49 -26.96
CA SER A 293 -12.98 5.73 -27.51
C SER A 293 -12.07 6.34 -26.45
N GLY A 294 -10.80 6.52 -26.79
CA GLY A 294 -9.78 6.86 -25.82
C GLY A 294 -10.07 8.19 -25.14
N GLY A 295 -10.53 8.15 -23.90
CA GLY A 295 -10.46 9.30 -23.00
C GLY A 295 -9.00 9.73 -22.91
N SER A 296 -8.68 10.93 -23.39
CA SER A 296 -7.31 11.41 -23.48
C SER A 296 -6.71 11.48 -22.08
N ILE A 297 -5.68 10.67 -21.82
CA ILE A 297 -4.92 10.76 -20.57
C ILE A 297 -4.20 12.11 -20.60
N GLY A 298 -4.71 13.06 -19.82
CA GLY A 298 -4.09 14.36 -19.60
C GLY A 298 -2.79 14.21 -18.83
N PHE A 299 -1.72 13.78 -19.52
CA PHE A 299 -0.36 13.66 -18.99
C PHE A 299 0.26 15.04 -18.67
N GLN A 300 -0.31 15.77 -17.71
CA GLN A 300 0.42 16.79 -16.98
C GLN A 300 1.20 16.12 -15.86
N MET A 301 2.31 15.49 -16.29
CA MET A 301 3.45 15.17 -15.44
C MET A 301 3.81 16.42 -14.61
N PHE A 302 3.98 16.28 -13.29
CA PHE A 302 4.73 17.29 -12.55
C PHE A 302 6.14 17.32 -13.15
N GLY A 303 6.41 18.35 -13.96
CA GLY A 303 7.62 18.40 -14.77
C GLY A 303 8.86 18.23 -13.91
N MET A 304 9.70 17.24 -14.25
CA MET A 304 10.95 16.93 -13.56
C MET A 304 12.06 17.94 -13.89
N GLY A 305 11.72 19.23 -13.89
CA GLY A 305 12.68 20.33 -13.86
C GLY A 305 13.11 20.60 -12.43
N GLU A 306 14.42 20.55 -12.20
CA GLU A 306 15.17 20.95 -10.98
C GLU A 306 14.38 20.94 -9.65
N LEU A 307 14.39 19.79 -8.98
CA LEU A 307 14.04 19.72 -7.56
C LEU A 307 15.20 20.30 -6.73
N ASN A 308 14.99 21.47 -6.12
CA ASN A 308 15.97 22.15 -5.27
C ASN A 308 16.22 21.47 -3.90
N PHE A 309 15.67 20.28 -3.67
CA PHE A 309 15.75 19.54 -2.40
C PHE A 309 16.12 18.06 -2.66
N ALA A 310 16.84 17.46 -1.71
CA ALA A 310 17.25 16.06 -1.74
C ALA A 310 16.56 15.28 -0.61
N VAL A 311 16.03 14.10 -0.94
CA VAL A 311 15.35 13.21 0.00
C VAL A 311 16.30 12.07 0.39
N GLY A 312 16.74 12.03 1.65
CA GLY A 312 17.56 10.94 2.18
C GLY A 312 16.71 9.79 2.77
N PRO A 313 17.29 8.61 3.06
CA PRO A 313 16.59 7.46 3.66
C PRO A 313 16.00 7.73 5.05
N LYS A 314 16.43 8.79 5.75
CA LYS A 314 15.78 9.26 6.98
C LYS A 314 14.45 9.97 6.70
N ASP A 315 14.36 10.71 5.59
CA ASP A 315 13.40 11.80 5.36
C ASP A 315 12.02 11.32 4.91
N SER A 316 11.90 10.10 4.38
CA SER A 316 10.64 9.52 3.93
C SER A 316 10.52 8.02 4.28
N LYS A 317 9.33 7.60 4.72
CA LYS A 317 8.90 6.18 4.81
C LYS A 317 8.45 5.60 3.47
N LEU A 318 8.35 6.44 2.45
CA LEU A 318 7.82 6.18 1.11
C LEU A 318 8.81 6.66 0.04
N HIS A 319 10.08 6.25 0.19
CA HIS A 319 11.06 6.32 -0.89
C HIS A 319 10.54 5.58 -2.13
N ILE A 320 10.07 6.33 -3.12
CA ILE A 320 9.89 5.78 -4.47
C ILE A 320 11.25 5.79 -5.18
N SER A 321 12.03 4.75 -4.87
CA SER A 321 12.48 3.93 -5.99
C SER A 321 11.26 3.20 -6.56
N ARG A 322 11.23 2.91 -7.87
CA ARG A 322 10.01 2.35 -8.49
C ARG A 322 9.59 0.94 -8.06
N PRO A 323 10.37 0.15 -7.29
CA PRO A 323 9.80 -0.84 -6.38
C PRO A 323 9.60 -0.22 -4.98
N GLY A 324 8.34 -0.12 -4.53
CA GLY A 324 8.09 -0.14 -3.09
C GLY A 324 8.60 -1.47 -2.51
N PRO A 325 9.11 -1.54 -1.27
CA PRO A 325 9.69 -2.77 -0.74
C PRO A 325 8.66 -3.90 -0.84
N TYR A 326 9.02 -4.88 -1.66
CA TYR A 326 8.25 -6.00 -2.18
C TYR A 326 7.14 -6.56 -1.25
N GLN A 327 7.48 -6.76 0.02
CA GLN A 327 6.60 -7.01 1.17
C GLN A 327 5.25 -6.27 1.16
N ARG A 328 5.23 -5.00 0.74
CA ARG A 328 4.06 -4.11 0.74
C ARG A 328 3.05 -4.48 -0.35
N ILE A 329 3.55 -4.91 -1.51
CA ILE A 329 2.71 -5.31 -2.65
C ILE A 329 2.15 -6.72 -2.42
N ILE A 330 2.96 -7.65 -1.89
CA ILE A 330 2.49 -8.94 -1.34
C ILE A 330 1.30 -8.70 -0.40
N LYS A 331 1.49 -7.83 0.60
CA LYS A 331 0.55 -7.57 1.69
C LYS A 331 -0.65 -6.69 1.31
N HIS A 332 -0.63 -6.10 0.11
CA HIS A 332 -1.83 -5.54 -0.50
C HIS A 332 -2.59 -6.59 -1.31
N ALA A 333 -1.88 -7.33 -2.16
CA ALA A 333 -2.47 -8.39 -2.95
C ALA A 333 -3.19 -9.40 -2.06
N SER A 334 -2.66 -9.73 -0.88
CA SER A 334 -3.28 -10.61 0.12
C SER A 334 -4.61 -10.12 0.72
N LYS A 335 -5.03 -8.87 0.46
CA LYS A 335 -6.34 -8.31 0.83
C LYS A 335 -7.30 -8.12 -0.35
N THR A 336 -6.81 -8.20 -1.57
CA THR A 336 -7.55 -7.82 -2.78
C THR A 336 -8.33 -9.02 -3.31
N PRO A 337 -9.68 -9.04 -3.27
CA PRO A 337 -10.46 -10.19 -3.73
C PRO A 337 -10.33 -10.42 -5.23
N ILE A 338 -10.03 -11.66 -5.61
CA ILE A 338 -10.05 -12.18 -6.97
C ILE A 338 -10.87 -13.47 -6.98
N VAL A 339 -11.58 -13.73 -8.06
CA VAL A 339 -12.32 -14.98 -8.25
C VAL A 339 -11.61 -15.83 -9.28
N LEU A 340 -11.07 -16.97 -8.85
CA LEU A 340 -10.68 -18.03 -9.78
C LEU A 340 -11.93 -18.85 -10.11
N PHE A 341 -12.23 -19.09 -11.38
CA PHE A 341 -13.41 -19.85 -11.80
C PHE A 341 -13.03 -20.85 -12.88
N ASP A 342 -13.29 -22.15 -12.62
CA ASP A 342 -13.25 -23.18 -13.65
C ASP A 342 -14.63 -23.28 -14.33
N PRO A 343 -14.77 -22.92 -15.61
CA PRO A 343 -16.06 -22.90 -16.29
C PRO A 343 -16.42 -24.23 -16.97
N ILE A 344 -15.56 -25.26 -16.93
CA ILE A 344 -15.81 -26.53 -17.63
C ILE A 344 -16.96 -27.28 -16.96
N GLU A 345 -17.87 -27.87 -17.76
CA GLU A 345 -19.10 -28.52 -17.28
C GLU A 345 -18.85 -29.64 -16.26
N SER A 346 -17.70 -30.32 -16.33
CA SER A 346 -17.27 -31.37 -15.40
C SER A 346 -16.79 -30.85 -14.04
N ASP A 347 -16.49 -29.55 -13.91
CA ASP A 347 -15.99 -28.94 -12.67
C ASP A 347 -16.90 -27.81 -12.17
N ARG A 348 -17.03 -26.72 -12.94
CA ARG A 348 -17.87 -25.53 -12.66
C ARG A 348 -17.61 -24.80 -11.33
N ARG A 349 -16.53 -25.04 -10.60
CA ARG A 349 -16.31 -24.44 -9.27
C ARG A 349 -15.59 -23.11 -9.33
N ALA A 350 -15.93 -22.22 -8.40
CA ALA A 350 -15.29 -20.92 -8.23
C ALA A 350 -14.70 -20.80 -6.81
N TRP A 351 -13.64 -20.00 -6.67
CA TRP A 351 -12.95 -19.74 -5.41
C TRP A 351 -12.71 -18.24 -5.26
N LEU A 352 -13.23 -17.64 -4.19
CA LEU A 352 -12.88 -16.28 -3.79
C LEU A 352 -11.58 -16.35 -2.97
N VAL A 353 -10.52 -15.84 -3.56
CA VAL A 353 -9.15 -15.88 -3.03
C VAL A 353 -8.56 -14.47 -3.17
N PRO A 354 -7.76 -13.96 -2.21
CA PRO A 354 -7.05 -12.71 -2.47
C PRO A 354 -6.06 -12.78 -3.66
N GLY A 355 -5.45 -11.66 -4.00
CA GLY A 355 -4.51 -11.53 -5.10
C GLY A 355 -3.11 -12.12 -4.86
N SER A 356 -2.59 -12.25 -3.63
CA SER A 356 -1.17 -12.64 -3.46
C SER A 356 -0.87 -14.07 -3.88
N ALA A 357 -1.81 -15.00 -3.72
CA ALA A 357 -1.65 -16.32 -4.30
C ALA A 357 -2.02 -16.36 -5.77
N VAL A 358 -2.89 -15.48 -6.27
CA VAL A 358 -3.10 -15.39 -7.72
C VAL A 358 -1.78 -15.01 -8.41
N ILE A 359 -1.04 -14.03 -7.84
CA ILE A 359 0.34 -13.73 -8.25
C ILE A 359 1.23 -14.98 -8.14
N ALA A 360 1.33 -15.60 -6.96
CA ALA A 360 2.26 -16.72 -6.74
C ALA A 360 1.90 -17.97 -7.58
N HIS A 361 0.61 -18.16 -7.85
CA HIS A 361 0.07 -19.26 -8.63
C HIS A 361 0.30 -19.03 -10.13
N ILE A 362 0.22 -17.79 -10.62
CA ILE A 362 0.71 -17.40 -11.94
C ILE A 362 2.23 -17.61 -12.04
N ALA A 363 3.01 -17.19 -11.03
CA ALA A 363 4.47 -17.32 -11.04
C ALA A 363 4.94 -18.79 -11.06
N GLN A 364 4.30 -19.66 -10.29
CA GLN A 364 4.56 -21.11 -10.31
C GLN A 364 4.01 -21.79 -11.57
N ALA A 365 2.83 -21.39 -12.08
CA ALA A 365 2.28 -21.91 -13.34
C ALA A 365 3.13 -21.52 -14.57
N ARG A 366 3.81 -20.36 -14.53
CA ARG A 366 4.86 -20.00 -15.50
C ARG A 366 6.03 -20.96 -15.38
N HIS A 367 6.63 -21.07 -14.20
CA HIS A 367 7.80 -21.90 -13.95
C HIS A 367 7.59 -23.40 -14.30
N ALA A 368 6.38 -23.93 -14.07
CA ALA A 368 6.03 -25.31 -14.41
C ALA A 368 5.85 -25.55 -15.93
N ARG A 369 5.51 -24.52 -16.72
CA ARG A 369 5.33 -24.62 -18.18
C ARG A 369 6.59 -24.26 -18.96
N GLU A 370 7.32 -23.27 -18.48
CA GLU A 370 8.59 -22.79 -19.02
C GLU A 370 9.54 -22.51 -17.85
N PRO A 371 10.40 -23.47 -17.48
CA PRO A 371 11.31 -23.31 -16.35
C PRO A 371 12.33 -22.21 -16.60
N PHE A 372 12.23 -21.13 -15.81
CA PHE A 372 13.23 -20.08 -15.67
C PHE A 372 14.66 -20.65 -15.61
N GLN A 373 15.58 -20.04 -16.35
CA GLN A 373 16.96 -20.49 -16.49
C GLN A 373 17.92 -19.30 -16.39
N VAL A 374 19.08 -19.54 -15.77
CA VAL A 374 20.19 -18.58 -15.71
C VAL A 374 21.44 -19.34 -16.12
N ASP A 375 22.18 -18.83 -17.10
CA ASP A 375 23.40 -19.43 -17.66
C ASP A 375 23.23 -20.94 -17.98
N ASP A 376 22.18 -21.27 -18.74
CA ASP A 376 21.73 -22.64 -19.11
C ASP A 376 21.43 -23.58 -17.92
N GLN A 377 21.27 -23.08 -16.69
CA GLN A 377 20.88 -23.87 -15.51
C GLN A 377 19.44 -23.57 -15.05
N PRO A 378 18.61 -24.59 -14.76
CA PRO A 378 17.25 -24.39 -14.29
C PRO A 378 17.23 -23.78 -12.88
N VAL A 379 16.49 -22.70 -12.73
CA VAL A 379 16.27 -22.04 -11.44
C VAL A 379 15.40 -22.92 -10.55
N SER A 380 15.72 -23.02 -9.25
CA SER A 380 14.85 -23.68 -8.28
C SER A 380 14.02 -22.64 -7.52
N LEU A 381 12.68 -22.76 -7.59
CA LEU A 381 11.77 -21.99 -6.75
C LEU A 381 11.36 -22.82 -5.52
N THR A 382 11.42 -22.22 -4.33
CA THR A 382 10.98 -22.87 -3.08
C THR A 382 9.46 -22.97 -3.04
N PRO A 383 8.87 -24.18 -2.93
CA PRO A 383 7.46 -24.37 -2.60
C PRO A 383 7.23 -24.28 -1.08
N THR A 384 6.04 -23.87 -0.64
CA THR A 384 5.63 -23.82 0.78
C THR A 384 5.43 -25.19 1.45
N ILE A 385 4.99 -25.12 2.70
CA ILE A 385 4.52 -26.24 3.52
C ILE A 385 2.96 -26.20 3.58
N PRO A 386 2.23 -27.32 3.38
CA PRO A 386 0.75 -27.39 3.44
C PRO A 386 0.13 -27.08 4.81
N ALA A 387 0.93 -26.99 5.87
CA ALA A 387 0.45 -26.85 7.25
C ALA A 387 -0.03 -25.44 7.61
N LEU A 388 0.38 -24.41 6.84
CA LEU A 388 -0.06 -23.04 7.04
C LEU A 388 -1.56 -22.89 6.72
N ASP A 389 -2.18 -21.76 7.09
CA ASP A 389 -3.44 -21.42 6.43
C ASP A 389 -3.13 -21.10 4.96
N VAL A 390 -4.11 -21.34 4.07
CA VAL A 390 -4.10 -20.92 2.65
C VAL A 390 -3.56 -19.50 2.54
N TYR A 391 -3.85 -18.69 3.55
CA TYR A 391 -3.33 -17.36 3.82
C TYR A 391 -1.78 -17.29 3.96
N ALA A 392 -1.12 -17.64 5.07
CA ALA A 392 0.30 -17.29 5.30
C ALA A 392 1.30 -17.79 4.23
N ALA A 393 0.92 -18.78 3.43
CA ALA A 393 1.80 -19.56 2.58
C ALA A 393 2.50 -18.80 1.40
N ALA A 394 1.85 -17.93 0.60
CA ALA A 394 2.57 -17.13 -0.42
C ALA A 394 2.75 -15.67 -0.02
N GLU A 395 2.42 -15.34 1.23
CA GLU A 395 3.32 -14.41 1.90
C GLU A 395 4.70 -15.09 2.10
N ALA A 396 4.80 -16.40 2.33
CA ALA A 396 6.09 -17.12 2.33
C ALA A 396 6.71 -17.34 0.93
N ILE A 397 6.04 -18.00 -0.05
CA ILE A 397 6.59 -18.19 -1.44
C ILE A 397 7.20 -16.90 -1.95
N LEU A 398 6.42 -15.82 -1.94
CA LEU A 398 6.85 -14.58 -2.55
C LEU A 398 8.11 -14.07 -1.84
N ARG A 399 8.09 -13.99 -0.50
CA ARG A 399 9.23 -13.50 0.30
C ARG A 399 10.49 -14.35 0.19
N GLU A 400 10.36 -15.67 0.21
CA GLU A 400 11.48 -16.61 0.16
C GLU A 400 12.15 -16.60 -1.22
N ASN A 401 11.36 -16.52 -2.29
CA ASN A 401 11.88 -16.45 -3.65
C ASN A 401 12.26 -15.03 -4.10
N ALA A 402 11.99 -13.97 -3.31
CA ALA A 402 12.17 -12.57 -3.69
C ALA A 402 13.59 -12.19 -4.19
N GLY A 403 14.61 -12.92 -3.71
CA GLY A 403 16.02 -12.75 -4.08
C GLY A 403 16.47 -13.61 -5.25
N THR A 404 15.66 -14.58 -5.69
CA THR A 404 16.00 -15.51 -6.77
C THR A 404 16.05 -14.78 -8.12
N VAL A 405 17.17 -14.92 -8.83
CA VAL A 405 17.31 -14.49 -10.22
C VAL A 405 16.59 -15.48 -11.11
N LEU A 406 15.82 -14.99 -12.09
CA LEU A 406 15.07 -15.80 -13.05
C LEU A 406 15.62 -15.75 -14.47
N ASP A 407 16.28 -14.64 -14.83
CA ASP A 407 16.86 -14.39 -16.14
C ASP A 407 17.99 -13.34 -16.02
N HIS A 408 18.90 -13.32 -16.99
CA HIS A 408 20.07 -12.46 -17.07
C HIS A 408 20.28 -12.02 -18.51
N ASP A 409 20.08 -10.73 -18.81
CA ASP A 409 20.35 -10.19 -20.15
C ASP A 409 21.86 -9.89 -20.31
N PRO A 410 22.60 -10.62 -21.16
CA PRO A 410 24.03 -10.41 -21.35
C PRO A 410 24.35 -9.10 -22.11
N CYS A 411 23.36 -8.48 -22.76
CA CYS A 411 23.54 -7.27 -23.56
C CYS A 411 23.49 -6.00 -22.71
N SER A 412 22.62 -5.95 -21.69
CA SER A 412 22.55 -4.85 -20.72
C SER A 412 23.25 -5.15 -19.39
N ASN A 413 23.71 -6.39 -19.16
CA ASN A 413 24.23 -6.87 -17.88
C ASN A 413 23.20 -6.60 -16.76
N SER A 414 21.93 -6.86 -17.03
CA SER A 414 20.83 -6.69 -16.08
C SER A 414 20.27 -8.05 -15.64
N LEU A 415 19.91 -8.12 -14.36
CA LEU A 415 19.40 -9.32 -13.72
C LEU A 415 17.91 -9.13 -13.43
N PHE A 416 17.08 -10.05 -13.90
CA PHE A 416 15.65 -10.07 -13.65
C PHE A 416 15.35 -11.03 -12.50
N TYR A 417 14.68 -10.55 -11.45
CA TYR A 417 14.45 -11.33 -10.25
C TYR A 417 12.97 -11.73 -10.12
N PHE A 418 12.70 -12.76 -9.33
CA PHE A 418 11.35 -13.22 -9.02
C PHE A 418 10.47 -12.13 -8.37
N ARG A 419 11.08 -11.15 -7.68
CA ARG A 419 10.36 -9.96 -7.23
C ARG A 419 9.81 -9.11 -8.38
N ASP A 420 10.56 -9.00 -9.49
CA ASP A 420 10.23 -8.12 -10.61
C ASP A 420 9.13 -8.75 -11.49
N LEU A 421 9.20 -10.07 -11.69
CA LEU A 421 8.11 -10.92 -12.21
C LEU A 421 6.78 -10.64 -11.47
N VAL A 422 6.82 -10.64 -10.15
CA VAL A 422 5.66 -10.45 -9.28
C VAL A 422 5.14 -9.01 -9.30
N LEU A 423 6.01 -8.01 -9.43
CA LEU A 423 5.62 -6.61 -9.67
C LEU A 423 4.89 -6.45 -11.02
N GLY A 424 5.33 -7.15 -12.06
CA GLY A 424 4.67 -7.21 -13.37
C GLY A 424 3.26 -7.82 -13.28
N ILE A 425 3.14 -9.02 -12.71
CA ILE A 425 1.85 -9.72 -12.53
C ILE A 425 0.88 -8.86 -11.70
N TRP A 426 1.34 -8.24 -10.61
CA TRP A 426 0.50 -7.34 -9.81
C TRP A 426 0.03 -6.12 -10.61
N SER A 427 0.92 -5.49 -11.38
CA SER A 427 0.58 -4.32 -12.20
C SER A 427 -0.47 -4.63 -13.27
N LEU A 428 -0.41 -5.84 -13.86
CA LEU A 428 -1.46 -6.32 -14.77
C LEU A 428 -2.80 -6.46 -14.05
N LEU A 429 -2.83 -7.05 -12.85
CA LEU A 429 -4.06 -7.20 -12.05
C LEU A 429 -4.69 -5.85 -11.66
N GLU A 430 -3.89 -4.81 -11.39
CA GLU A 430 -4.41 -3.43 -11.19
C GLU A 430 -5.08 -2.87 -12.45
N VAL A 431 -4.50 -3.10 -13.63
CA VAL A 431 -5.09 -2.68 -14.91
C VAL A 431 -6.41 -3.41 -15.20
N LEU A 432 -6.57 -4.67 -14.77
CA LEU A 432 -7.83 -5.40 -14.91
C LEU A 432 -8.91 -4.86 -13.94
N MET A 433 -8.58 -4.64 -12.67
CA MET A 433 -9.51 -4.04 -11.69
C MET A 433 -10.06 -2.68 -12.17
N ASP A 434 -9.20 -1.80 -12.67
CA ASP A 434 -9.60 -0.46 -13.13
C ASP A 434 -10.37 -0.46 -14.47
N ARG A 435 -10.40 -1.60 -15.20
CA ARG A 435 -11.20 -1.79 -16.42
C ARG A 435 -12.62 -2.23 -16.10
N ASP A 436 -12.80 -3.22 -15.23
CA ASP A 436 -14.12 -3.78 -14.91
C ASP A 436 -15.04 -2.73 -14.31
N VAL A 437 -14.53 -1.89 -13.39
CA VAL A 437 -15.29 -0.77 -12.78
C VAL A 437 -15.82 0.21 -13.83
N LYS A 438 -15.04 0.49 -14.89
CA LYS A 438 -15.45 1.40 -15.97
C LYS A 438 -16.44 0.73 -16.93
N ALA A 439 -16.29 -0.56 -17.16
CA ALA A 439 -17.23 -1.33 -17.97
C ALA A 439 -18.63 -1.35 -17.33
N GLU A 440 -18.72 -1.57 -16.01
CA GLU A 440 -20.00 -1.57 -15.31
C GLU A 440 -20.63 -0.17 -15.20
N ALA A 441 -19.84 0.88 -14.94
CA ALA A 441 -20.33 2.27 -14.95
C ALA A 441 -20.85 2.74 -16.34
N SER A 442 -20.43 2.08 -17.43
CA SER A 442 -20.89 2.37 -18.80
C SER A 442 -22.11 1.56 -19.25
N ALA A 443 -22.65 0.67 -18.40
CA ALA A 443 -23.71 -0.26 -18.78
C ALA A 443 -25.12 0.34 -18.62
N ASP A 444 -25.86 0.41 -19.72
CA ASP A 444 -27.30 0.74 -19.76
C ASP A 444 -28.10 -0.14 -18.75
N PRO A 445 -29.17 0.38 -18.11
CA PRO A 445 -29.92 -0.35 -17.08
C PRO A 445 -30.47 -1.68 -17.62
N LYS A 446 -29.98 -2.77 -17.04
CA LYS A 446 -30.13 -4.14 -17.55
C LYS A 446 -31.61 -4.53 -17.76
N LEU A 447 -31.99 -4.78 -19.01
CA LEU A 447 -33.32 -5.29 -19.37
C LEU A 447 -33.62 -6.60 -18.63
N HIS A 448 -34.69 -6.65 -17.84
CA HIS A 448 -35.16 -7.88 -17.18
C HIS A 448 -35.67 -8.88 -18.24
N GLY A 449 -34.83 -9.83 -18.67
CA GLY A 449 -35.21 -10.76 -19.76
C GLY A 449 -34.54 -12.14 -19.81
N THR A 450 -33.52 -12.45 -19.00
CA THR A 450 -32.84 -13.76 -19.06
C THR A 450 -32.72 -14.45 -17.70
N LEU A 451 -33.10 -15.74 -17.65
CA LEU A 451 -33.11 -16.58 -16.44
C LEU A 451 -31.72 -17.09 -16.01
N ARG A 452 -30.68 -16.87 -16.83
CA ARG A 452 -29.28 -17.23 -16.53
C ARG A 452 -28.42 -15.98 -16.53
N LYS A 453 -27.61 -15.80 -15.50
CA LYS A 453 -26.69 -14.66 -15.37
C LYS A 453 -25.41 -14.94 -16.19
N ARG A 454 -24.98 -13.95 -16.98
CA ARG A 454 -23.66 -13.94 -17.64
C ARG A 454 -22.63 -13.44 -16.61
N ILE A 455 -21.47 -14.08 -16.55
CA ILE A 455 -20.31 -13.58 -15.81
C ILE A 455 -19.16 -13.32 -16.79
N ARG A 456 -18.43 -12.23 -16.56
CA ARG A 456 -17.28 -11.79 -17.34
C ARG A 456 -16.04 -11.79 -16.48
N GLY A 457 -14.90 -11.80 -17.14
CA GLY A 457 -13.59 -11.90 -16.53
C GLY A 457 -12.52 -12.05 -17.60
N TYR A 458 -11.31 -12.40 -17.20
CA TYR A 458 -10.15 -12.50 -18.07
C TYR A 458 -9.63 -13.93 -18.11
N GLU A 459 -8.97 -14.30 -19.20
CA GLU A 459 -8.33 -15.60 -19.35
C GLU A 459 -7.06 -15.67 -18.49
N PHE A 460 -7.03 -16.57 -17.51
CA PHE A 460 -5.90 -16.75 -16.60
C PHE A 460 -4.60 -17.03 -17.37
N MET A 461 -4.69 -17.83 -18.43
CA MET A 461 -3.52 -18.19 -19.23
C MET A 461 -2.95 -17.05 -20.07
N ASP A 462 -3.72 -15.99 -20.37
CA ASP A 462 -3.17 -14.75 -20.95
C ASP A 462 -2.26 -14.03 -19.93
N LEU A 463 -2.53 -14.15 -18.62
CA LEU A 463 -1.63 -13.61 -17.57
C LEU A 463 -0.42 -14.51 -17.33
N VAL A 464 -0.55 -15.83 -17.51
CA VAL A 464 0.58 -16.77 -17.44
C VAL A 464 1.55 -16.51 -18.59
N GLU A 465 1.07 -16.52 -19.84
CA GLU A 465 1.91 -16.38 -21.05
C GLU A 465 2.14 -14.91 -21.50
N GLU A 466 2.04 -13.93 -20.58
CA GLU A 466 2.23 -12.48 -20.78
C GLU A 466 1.54 -11.85 -22.00
N ARG A 467 0.39 -12.40 -22.43
CA ARG A 467 -0.26 -12.00 -23.67
C ARG A 467 -0.92 -10.63 -23.53
N SER A 468 -0.54 -9.70 -24.40
CA SER A 468 -1.08 -8.34 -24.46
C SER A 468 -1.86 -8.13 -25.77
N PRO A 469 -3.14 -7.69 -25.72
CA PRO A 469 -3.96 -7.50 -24.51
C PRO A 469 -4.45 -8.84 -23.92
N VAL A 470 -4.51 -8.90 -22.59
CA VAL A 470 -5.24 -9.95 -21.86
C VAL A 470 -6.72 -9.93 -22.28
N ARG A 471 -7.26 -11.06 -22.77
CA ARG A 471 -8.61 -11.12 -23.36
C ARG A 471 -9.70 -11.25 -22.30
N MET A 472 -10.77 -10.50 -22.51
CA MET A 472 -12.01 -10.64 -21.74
C MET A 472 -12.85 -11.78 -22.31
N LYS A 473 -13.24 -12.72 -21.45
CA LYS A 473 -14.11 -13.87 -21.78
C LYS A 473 -15.42 -13.81 -21.01
N GLU A 474 -16.42 -14.57 -21.47
CA GLU A 474 -17.77 -14.55 -20.90
C GLU A 474 -18.39 -15.96 -20.87
N THR A 475 -19.14 -16.29 -19.81
CA THR A 475 -19.87 -17.56 -19.70
C THR A 475 -21.23 -17.43 -19.01
N LEU A 476 -22.06 -18.46 -19.14
CA LEU A 476 -23.39 -18.57 -18.52
C LEU A 476 -23.32 -19.43 -17.25
N VAL A 477 -23.67 -18.81 -16.13
CA VAL A 477 -23.74 -19.48 -14.83
C VAL A 477 -25.15 -20.05 -14.63
N GLU A 478 -25.28 -21.27 -14.09
CA GLU A 478 -26.58 -21.85 -13.80
C GLU A 478 -27.21 -21.28 -12.52
N ASN A 479 -28.48 -21.62 -12.33
CA ASN A 479 -29.26 -21.37 -11.12
C ASN A 479 -28.69 -22.08 -9.87
N SER A 480 -27.63 -22.89 -10.03
CA SER A 480 -26.87 -23.51 -8.93
C SER A 480 -25.97 -22.51 -8.17
N SER A 481 -25.80 -21.30 -8.70
CA SER A 481 -24.95 -20.23 -8.14
C SER A 481 -25.48 -19.48 -6.92
N GLY A 482 -26.76 -19.60 -6.56
CA GLY A 482 -27.28 -18.97 -5.32
C GLY A 482 -26.97 -17.48 -5.19
N ASN A 483 -26.93 -16.76 -6.32
CA ASN A 483 -26.63 -15.33 -6.45
C ASN A 483 -25.22 -14.84 -6.07
N TRP A 484 -24.20 -15.71 -5.89
CA TRP A 484 -22.84 -15.22 -5.59
C TRP A 484 -22.25 -14.28 -6.66
N ILE A 485 -22.76 -14.32 -7.90
CA ILE A 485 -22.38 -13.43 -9.00
C ILE A 485 -22.69 -11.96 -8.67
N GLU A 486 -23.80 -11.69 -7.97
CA GLU A 486 -24.14 -10.32 -7.51
C GLU A 486 -23.12 -9.85 -6.46
N PHE A 487 -22.69 -10.75 -5.57
CA PHE A 487 -21.65 -10.48 -4.58
C PHE A 487 -20.28 -10.22 -5.21
N VAL A 488 -19.90 -10.96 -6.25
CA VAL A 488 -18.63 -10.76 -6.97
C VAL A 488 -18.59 -9.43 -7.73
N GLN A 489 -19.72 -9.04 -8.35
CA GLN A 489 -19.90 -7.71 -8.95
C GLN A 489 -19.82 -6.62 -7.88
N ASP A 490 -20.54 -6.77 -6.76
CA ASP A 490 -20.65 -5.76 -5.71
C ASP A 490 -19.35 -5.48 -4.91
N ILE A 491 -18.43 -6.44 -4.86
CA ILE A 491 -17.08 -6.24 -4.29
C ILE A 491 -16.03 -5.81 -5.34
N ASN A 492 -16.44 -5.66 -6.61
CA ASN A 492 -15.60 -5.36 -7.77
C ASN A 492 -14.42 -6.35 -7.92
N ALA A 493 -14.65 -7.65 -7.69
CA ALA A 493 -13.58 -8.65 -7.78
C ALA A 493 -13.34 -9.09 -9.23
N VAL A 494 -12.09 -8.96 -9.68
CA VAL A 494 -11.66 -9.49 -10.99
C VAL A 494 -11.89 -11.00 -11.02
N VAL A 495 -12.50 -11.49 -12.10
CA VAL A 495 -12.70 -12.92 -12.36
C VAL A 495 -11.62 -13.39 -13.34
N LEU A 496 -10.92 -14.46 -12.99
CA LEU A 496 -9.97 -15.15 -13.88
C LEU A 496 -10.48 -16.56 -14.19
N PHE A 497 -10.61 -16.87 -15.48
CA PHE A 497 -11.05 -18.18 -15.97
C PHE A 497 -9.83 -19.05 -16.31
N ALA A 498 -9.82 -20.30 -15.85
CA ALA A 498 -8.90 -21.34 -16.34
C ALA A 498 -9.61 -22.69 -16.38
N SER A 499 -9.08 -23.63 -17.17
CA SER A 499 -9.37 -25.05 -17.05
C SER A 499 -8.48 -25.67 -15.97
N GLY A 500 -8.99 -26.57 -15.14
CA GLY A 500 -8.16 -27.48 -14.35
C GLY A 500 -7.62 -26.90 -13.04
N PHE A 501 -8.32 -25.95 -12.41
CA PHE A 501 -7.96 -25.41 -11.09
C PHE A 501 -8.04 -26.44 -9.93
N GLU A 502 -8.67 -27.60 -10.16
CA GLU A 502 -8.86 -28.69 -9.21
C GLU A 502 -9.45 -28.27 -7.84
N ASP A 503 -8.72 -28.41 -6.74
CA ASP A 503 -9.26 -28.36 -5.38
C ASP A 503 -8.51 -27.33 -4.52
N ILE A 504 -8.61 -26.04 -4.91
CA ILE A 504 -7.87 -24.91 -4.29
C ILE A 504 -8.13 -24.73 -2.78
N ILE A 505 -9.33 -25.05 -2.29
CA ILE A 505 -9.70 -24.95 -0.86
C ILE A 505 -10.23 -26.30 -0.38
N ILE A 506 -9.46 -26.97 0.49
CA ILE A 506 -9.76 -28.29 1.05
C ILE A 506 -9.74 -28.30 2.59
N PRO A 507 -10.51 -29.19 3.26
CA PRO A 507 -10.47 -29.34 4.71
C PRO A 507 -9.20 -30.07 5.20
N ARG A 508 -8.58 -29.55 6.26
CA ARG A 508 -7.42 -30.19 6.93
C ARG A 508 -7.75 -31.62 7.35
N GLU A 509 -6.80 -32.54 7.24
CA GLU A 509 -7.04 -33.98 7.41
C GLU A 509 -7.69 -34.35 8.76
N VAL A 510 -7.24 -33.70 9.85
CA VAL A 510 -7.79 -33.89 11.20
C VAL A 510 -9.30 -33.61 11.24
N GLU A 511 -9.77 -32.61 10.51
CA GLU A 511 -11.17 -32.16 10.51
C GLU A 511 -12.08 -33.02 9.61
N GLN A 512 -11.49 -33.77 8.66
CA GLN A 512 -12.26 -34.61 7.74
C GLN A 512 -13.07 -35.72 8.43
N HIS A 513 -12.74 -36.07 9.68
CA HIS A 513 -13.51 -37.01 10.51
C HIS A 513 -14.95 -36.54 10.78
N GLY A 514 -15.19 -35.22 10.80
CA GLY A 514 -16.53 -34.63 10.93
C GLY A 514 -17.32 -34.52 9.61
N LEU A 515 -16.70 -34.87 8.48
CA LEU A 515 -17.28 -34.71 7.14
C LEU A 515 -17.71 -36.06 6.55
N CYS A 516 -18.85 -36.07 5.85
CA CYS A 516 -19.24 -37.20 5.01
C CYS A 516 -18.52 -37.11 3.66
N HIS A 517 -18.37 -38.27 2.98
CA HIS A 517 -17.66 -38.41 1.71
C HIS A 517 -17.95 -37.28 0.69
N SER A 518 -19.23 -36.94 0.47
CA SER A 518 -19.69 -35.91 -0.47
C SER A 518 -19.27 -34.46 -0.15
N TRP A 519 -18.62 -34.22 0.99
CA TRP A 519 -18.13 -32.91 1.44
C TRP A 519 -16.65 -32.95 1.88
N LYS A 520 -15.90 -34.02 1.57
CA LYS A 520 -14.43 -34.02 1.73
C LYS A 520 -13.71 -33.13 0.70
N ARG A 521 -14.37 -32.83 -0.41
CA ARG A 521 -14.01 -31.85 -1.45
C ARG A 521 -15.27 -31.07 -1.85
N VAL A 522 -15.12 -29.92 -2.49
CA VAL A 522 -16.26 -29.12 -2.97
C VAL A 522 -16.93 -29.84 -4.16
N PRO A 523 -18.26 -30.07 -4.18
CA PRO A 523 -18.92 -30.83 -5.24
C PRO A 523 -18.75 -30.26 -6.65
N ARG A 524 -18.27 -31.08 -7.59
CA ARG A 524 -18.08 -30.75 -9.01
C ARG A 524 -19.39 -30.67 -9.82
N GLY A 525 -19.30 -30.03 -10.99
CA GLY A 525 -20.40 -29.72 -11.90
C GLY A 525 -21.46 -28.79 -11.28
N LYS A 526 -21.08 -27.94 -10.33
CA LYS A 526 -21.96 -26.96 -9.66
C LYS A 526 -21.24 -25.62 -9.61
N ASP A 527 -21.95 -24.54 -9.96
CA ASP A 527 -21.45 -23.17 -9.88
C ASP A 527 -21.36 -22.70 -8.41
N TYR A 528 -20.55 -23.37 -7.60
CA TYR A 528 -20.41 -23.05 -6.18
C TYR A 528 -19.17 -22.18 -5.95
N LEU A 529 -19.35 -21.04 -5.29
CA LEU A 529 -18.26 -20.16 -4.87
C LEU A 529 -17.78 -20.58 -3.48
N THR A 530 -16.53 -20.99 -3.38
CA THR A 530 -15.88 -21.32 -2.10
C THR A 530 -15.07 -20.12 -1.63
N ALA A 531 -15.23 -19.72 -0.37
CA ALA A 531 -14.51 -18.60 0.24
C ALA A 531 -13.99 -19.00 1.62
N SER A 532 -12.84 -18.47 2.03
CA SER A 532 -12.39 -18.57 3.42
C SER A 532 -13.20 -17.65 4.32
N VAL A 533 -13.33 -17.99 5.61
CA VAL A 533 -13.87 -17.10 6.63
C VAL A 533 -13.05 -15.80 6.70
N SER A 534 -11.73 -15.84 6.49
CA SER A 534 -10.88 -14.65 6.43
C SER A 534 -11.23 -13.69 5.27
N MET A 535 -11.63 -14.18 4.09
CA MET A 535 -12.19 -13.30 3.05
C MET A 535 -13.54 -12.71 3.48
N LEU A 536 -14.43 -13.54 4.04
CA LEU A 536 -15.78 -13.10 4.39
C LEU A 536 -15.80 -12.11 5.54
N ASP A 537 -14.95 -12.27 6.56
CA ASP A 537 -14.75 -11.28 7.62
C ASP A 537 -14.11 -9.99 7.08
N THR A 538 -13.27 -10.06 6.03
CA THR A 538 -12.78 -8.87 5.31
C THR A 538 -13.93 -8.15 4.59
N CYS A 539 -14.87 -8.88 3.99
CA CYS A 539 -16.07 -8.30 3.38
C CYS A 539 -16.99 -7.68 4.45
N PHE A 540 -17.26 -8.38 5.56
CA PHE A 540 -18.02 -7.86 6.70
C PHE A 540 -17.38 -6.59 7.31
N GLU A 541 -16.04 -6.50 7.37
CA GLU A 541 -15.30 -5.31 7.79
C GLU A 541 -15.49 -4.15 6.81
N GLN A 542 -15.30 -4.37 5.51
CA GLN A 542 -15.51 -3.35 4.48
C GLN A 542 -16.97 -2.85 4.38
N ALA A 543 -17.93 -3.69 4.76
CA ALA A 543 -19.36 -3.39 4.87
C ALA A 543 -19.76 -2.67 6.18
N GLY A 544 -18.82 -2.43 7.11
CA GLY A 544 -19.13 -1.85 8.43
C GLY A 544 -19.94 -2.78 9.35
N SER A 545 -20.01 -4.07 9.04
CA SER A 545 -20.87 -5.06 9.71
C SER A 545 -20.10 -6.13 10.49
N GLN A 546 -18.78 -5.99 10.69
CA GLN A 546 -17.91 -6.99 11.34
C GLN A 546 -18.47 -7.56 12.66
N LEU A 547 -18.99 -6.69 13.55
CA LEU A 547 -19.56 -7.10 14.85
C LEU A 547 -20.97 -7.74 14.74
N THR A 548 -21.76 -7.31 13.76
CA THR A 548 -23.18 -7.70 13.63
C THR A 548 -23.40 -8.84 12.65
N ARG A 549 -22.46 -9.06 11.71
CA ARG A 549 -22.52 -9.94 10.55
C ARG A 549 -23.89 -9.91 9.83
N LYS A 550 -24.51 -8.71 9.77
CA LYS A 550 -25.82 -8.46 9.16
C LYS A 550 -25.73 -8.33 7.64
N TYR A 551 -24.71 -7.61 7.16
CA TYR A 551 -24.46 -7.28 5.77
C TYR A 551 -23.07 -7.75 5.35
N LEU A 552 -23.01 -8.57 4.30
CA LEU A 552 -21.75 -9.07 3.74
C LEU A 552 -21.05 -7.99 2.89
N THR A 553 -21.80 -7.02 2.37
CA THR A 553 -21.29 -5.93 1.53
C THR A 553 -22.01 -4.60 1.79
N SER A 554 -21.46 -3.50 1.24
CA SER A 554 -21.98 -2.14 1.41
C SER A 554 -23.33 -1.86 0.73
N THR A 555 -23.76 -2.63 -0.28
CA THR A 555 -25.11 -2.52 -0.88
C THR A 555 -26.14 -3.43 -0.21
N HIS A 556 -25.85 -3.89 1.00
CA HIS A 556 -26.74 -4.70 1.84
C HIS A 556 -27.05 -6.09 1.28
N LEU A 557 -26.10 -6.73 0.56
CA LEU A 557 -26.15 -8.18 0.37
C LEU A 557 -25.98 -8.90 1.72
N ARG A 558 -26.73 -9.98 1.94
CA ARG A 558 -26.80 -10.69 3.24
C ARG A 558 -26.53 -12.17 3.07
N TRP A 559 -25.68 -12.74 3.93
CA TRP A 559 -25.49 -14.18 4.03
C TRP A 559 -26.69 -14.80 4.76
N HIS A 560 -27.42 -15.68 4.08
CA HIS A 560 -28.41 -16.58 4.66
C HIS A 560 -27.77 -17.94 4.97
N ARG A 561 -27.74 -18.32 6.24
CA ARG A 561 -27.16 -19.59 6.72
C ARG A 561 -28.00 -20.79 6.26
N GLY A 562 -27.34 -21.72 5.56
CA GLY A 562 -27.94 -22.97 5.10
C GLY A 562 -28.13 -24.03 6.21
N PRO A 563 -28.68 -25.21 5.88
CA PRO A 563 -29.09 -26.22 6.87
C PRO A 563 -27.97 -26.73 7.79
N LYS A 564 -26.72 -26.69 7.31
CA LYS A 564 -25.49 -26.79 8.10
C LYS A 564 -24.44 -25.84 7.54
N LEU A 565 -23.42 -25.59 8.35
CA LEU A 565 -22.20 -24.87 8.02
C LEU A 565 -21.00 -25.69 8.53
N PHE A 566 -20.62 -25.53 9.81
CA PHE A 566 -19.49 -26.23 10.44
C PHE A 566 -19.89 -27.47 11.28
N GLU A 567 -21.17 -27.80 11.37
CA GLU A 567 -21.65 -28.93 12.17
C GLU A 567 -21.18 -30.27 11.60
N SER A 568 -20.77 -31.19 12.49
CA SER A 568 -20.40 -32.55 12.14
C SER A 568 -21.53 -33.32 11.43
N CYS A 569 -21.14 -34.27 10.59
CA CYS A 569 -22.07 -35.13 9.89
C CYS A 569 -22.42 -36.37 10.73
N THR A 570 -23.67 -36.44 11.19
CA THR A 570 -24.24 -37.56 11.95
C THR A 570 -24.37 -38.86 11.15
N LYS A 571 -23.97 -38.87 9.88
CA LYS A 571 -23.91 -40.04 8.98
C LYS A 571 -22.63 -40.02 8.12
N SER A 572 -21.49 -39.64 8.70
CA SER A 572 -20.20 -39.50 8.01
C SER A 572 -19.77 -40.75 7.22
N SER A 573 -20.08 -41.94 7.75
CA SER A 573 -19.76 -43.26 7.18
C SER A 573 -20.74 -43.76 6.10
N ALA A 574 -21.84 -43.06 5.81
CA ALA A 574 -22.87 -43.54 4.89
C ALA A 574 -22.69 -42.95 3.47
N PHE A 575 -22.50 -43.82 2.46
CA PHE A 575 -22.39 -43.42 1.04
C PHE A 575 -23.57 -42.59 0.51
N GLY A 576 -24.77 -42.77 1.05
CA GLY A 576 -25.99 -42.03 0.65
C GLY A 576 -26.26 -40.74 1.45
N CYS A 577 -25.25 -40.08 2.00
CA CYS A 577 -25.45 -38.98 2.95
C CYS A 577 -25.95 -37.67 2.30
N ARG A 578 -27.22 -37.31 2.58
CA ARG A 578 -27.86 -36.05 2.16
C ARG A 578 -27.47 -34.84 3.04
N CYS A 579 -26.18 -34.67 3.32
CA CYS A 579 -25.71 -33.48 4.05
C CYS A 579 -25.74 -32.27 3.12
N ASP A 580 -26.28 -31.15 3.58
CA ASP A 580 -26.31 -29.89 2.84
C ASP A 580 -25.56 -28.83 3.63
N ARG A 581 -24.51 -28.25 3.02
CA ARG A 581 -23.68 -27.18 3.59
C ARG A 581 -23.66 -25.94 2.70
N VAL A 582 -24.53 -25.87 1.69
CA VAL A 582 -24.58 -24.75 0.75
C VAL A 582 -25.22 -23.53 1.42
N GLN A 583 -24.49 -22.43 1.43
CA GLN A 583 -24.94 -21.12 1.92
C GLN A 583 -25.53 -20.28 0.78
N GLN A 584 -26.33 -19.26 1.09
CA GLN A 584 -26.88 -18.35 0.08
C GLN A 584 -26.53 -16.89 0.38
N ILE A 585 -26.42 -16.09 -0.68
CA ILE A 585 -26.31 -14.63 -0.59
C ILE A 585 -27.59 -14.04 -1.19
N LEU A 586 -28.27 -13.18 -0.44
CA LEU A 586 -29.56 -12.60 -0.78
C LEU A 586 -29.53 -11.07 -0.64
N PRO A 587 -30.05 -10.30 -1.61
CA PRO A 587 -30.28 -8.86 -1.43
C PRO A 587 -31.32 -8.58 -0.34
N GLU A 588 -31.18 -7.48 0.42
CA GLU A 588 -32.14 -7.09 1.45
C GLU A 588 -33.57 -6.88 0.90
N ALA A 589 -33.72 -6.46 -0.36
CA ALA A 589 -35.02 -6.35 -1.03
C ALA A 589 -35.74 -7.72 -1.25
N MET A 590 -35.03 -8.84 -1.15
CA MET A 590 -35.58 -10.19 -1.39
C MET A 590 -36.10 -10.87 -0.11
N THR A 591 -36.06 -10.19 1.06
CA THR A 591 -36.50 -10.77 2.35
C THR A 591 -38.01 -10.73 2.60
N THR A 592 -38.81 -10.37 1.60
CA THR A 592 -40.28 -10.29 1.70
C THR A 592 -40.98 -11.64 1.86
N PHE A 593 -40.25 -12.75 1.69
CA PHE A 593 -40.78 -14.13 1.76
C PHE A 593 -40.07 -15.03 2.80
N GLY A 594 -39.31 -14.47 3.75
CA GLY A 594 -38.71 -15.27 4.83
C GLY A 594 -37.65 -14.55 5.66
N THR A 595 -37.40 -15.06 6.86
CA THR A 595 -36.36 -14.53 7.77
C THR A 595 -34.96 -14.98 7.35
N ILE A 596 -33.99 -14.05 7.31
CA ILE A 596 -32.58 -14.40 7.07
C ILE A 596 -31.93 -14.92 8.35
N THR A 597 -31.58 -16.20 8.34
CA THR A 597 -30.75 -16.85 9.37
C THR A 597 -29.32 -16.32 9.29
N SER A 598 -28.81 -15.76 10.39
CA SER A 598 -27.43 -15.29 10.49
C SER A 598 -26.42 -16.46 10.45
N PRO A 599 -25.20 -16.27 9.89
CA PRO A 599 -24.11 -17.24 9.99
C PRO A 599 -23.76 -17.66 11.42
N GLY A 600 -23.93 -16.77 12.41
CA GLY A 600 -23.50 -17.04 13.80
C GLY A 600 -21.97 -17.02 13.98
N PRO A 601 -21.42 -17.80 14.92
CA PRO A 601 -19.97 -17.90 15.14
C PRO A 601 -19.25 -18.52 13.93
N LEU A 602 -18.12 -17.93 13.53
CA LEU A 602 -17.26 -18.40 12.45
C LEU A 602 -15.86 -18.78 13.01
N PRO A 603 -15.29 -19.94 12.66
CA PRO A 603 -13.91 -20.29 12.97
C PRO A 603 -12.97 -19.60 11.98
N LYS A 604 -11.89 -19.00 12.48
CA LYS A 604 -10.95 -18.17 11.71
C LYS A 604 -10.43 -18.86 10.43
N ASP A 605 -10.07 -20.13 10.54
CA ASP A 605 -9.45 -20.93 9.48
C ASP A 605 -10.50 -21.67 8.60
N GLY A 606 -11.79 -21.39 8.80
CA GLY A 606 -12.87 -22.11 8.11
C GLY A 606 -13.04 -21.77 6.63
N ALA A 607 -13.67 -22.69 5.89
CA ALA A 607 -14.10 -22.49 4.51
C ALA A 607 -15.64 -22.58 4.38
N VAL A 608 -16.21 -21.82 3.45
CA VAL A 608 -17.65 -21.65 3.25
C VAL A 608 -17.98 -21.81 1.77
N VAL A 609 -19.06 -22.52 1.44
CA VAL A 609 -19.48 -22.80 0.06
C VAL A 609 -20.85 -22.15 -0.20
N PHE A 610 -20.89 -21.18 -1.11
CA PHE A 610 -22.09 -20.47 -1.54
C PHE A 610 -22.66 -21.05 -2.84
N GLY A 611 -23.99 -21.12 -2.92
CA GLY A 611 -24.69 -21.67 -4.09
C GLY A 611 -26.17 -21.92 -3.81
N LYS A 612 -26.81 -22.76 -4.63
CA LYS A 612 -28.19 -23.20 -4.46
C LYS A 612 -28.34 -24.70 -4.65
N SER A 613 -28.53 -25.39 -3.52
CA SER A 613 -28.92 -26.80 -3.50
C SER A 613 -30.28 -27.01 -4.16
N LYS A 614 -30.41 -28.07 -4.98
CA LYS A 614 -31.66 -28.41 -5.69
C LYS A 614 -32.82 -28.81 -4.75
N ASN A 615 -32.55 -29.04 -3.46
CA ASN A 615 -33.54 -29.50 -2.47
C ASN A 615 -34.38 -28.37 -1.82
N VAL A 616 -34.02 -27.09 -2.00
CA VAL A 616 -34.57 -25.98 -1.19
C VAL A 616 -35.98 -25.52 -1.63
N LEU A 617 -36.56 -26.09 -2.70
CA LEU A 617 -37.91 -25.78 -3.22
C LEU A 617 -39.09 -26.15 -2.29
N LYS A 618 -38.84 -26.39 -1.00
CA LYS A 618 -39.85 -26.63 0.05
C LYS A 618 -39.71 -25.74 1.29
N GLN A 619 -38.84 -24.72 1.29
CA GLN A 619 -38.59 -23.85 2.47
C GLN A 619 -38.78 -22.34 2.23
N LEU A 620 -39.37 -21.96 1.10
CA LEU A 620 -39.85 -20.58 0.83
C LEU A 620 -41.34 -20.54 0.47
N ILE A 621 -42.08 -21.60 0.86
CA ILE A 621 -43.55 -21.68 0.79
C ILE A 621 -44.02 -22.41 2.06
N LEU A 622 -44.02 -21.69 3.19
CA LEU A 622 -44.76 -21.96 4.42
C LEU A 622 -44.70 -20.72 5.32
#